data_AF-A0A2M8N8X0-F1
#
_entry.id   AF-A0A2M8N8X0-F1
#
_cell.length_a   1.000
_cell.length_b   1.000
_cell.length_c   1.000
_cell.angle_alpha   90.00
_cell.angle_beta   90.00
_cell.angle_gamma   90.00
#
_symmetry.space_group_name_H-M   'P 1'
#
loop_
_entity.id
_entity.type
_entity.pdbx_description
1 polymer ?
#
loop_
_entity_poly.entity_id
_entity_poly.type
_entity_poly.pdbx_seq_one_letter_code
_entity_poly.pdbx_strand_id
1 'polypeptide(L)' 'MPEDTTPHILLIAGDYDVISSVRRVVVAAHLNLQFALNHREADYMLSHQSYDLVILDARMVDRYTGALTLQLVT' A
#
# COMPACT_ATOMS: atom_id res chain seq x y z
N MET A 1 -17.05 -7.32 -24.20
CA MET A 1 -16.29 -6.17 -23.68
C MET A 1 -14.97 -6.71 -23.20
N PRO A 2 -13.82 -6.14 -23.54
CA PRO A 2 -12.58 -6.54 -22.88
C PRO A 2 -12.76 -6.24 -21.39
N GLU A 3 -12.60 -7.27 -20.57
CA GLU A 3 -12.49 -7.11 -19.12
C GLU A 3 -11.37 -6.13 -18.81
N ASP A 4 -11.69 -5.10 -18.02
CA ASP A 4 -10.74 -4.09 -17.57
C ASP A 4 -9.73 -4.80 -16.66
N THR A 5 -8.62 -5.21 -17.28
CA THR A 5 -7.56 -6.04 -16.69
C THR A 5 -6.47 -5.18 -16.07
N THR A 6 -6.77 -3.89 -15.85
CA THR A 6 -5.85 -2.94 -15.24
C THR A 6 -5.49 -3.43 -13.84
N PRO A 7 -4.21 -3.76 -13.55
CA PRO A 7 -3.84 -4.31 -12.25
C PRO A 7 -4.16 -3.38 -11.08
N HIS A 8 -4.68 -3.96 -10.01
CA HIS A 8 -5.00 -3.29 -8.75
C HIS A 8 -3.82 -3.42 -7.78
N ILE A 9 -3.22 -2.29 -7.44
CA ILE A 9 -2.05 -2.20 -6.56
C ILE A 9 -2.44 -1.54 -5.24
N LEU A 10 -2.01 -2.14 -4.13
CA LEU A 10 -2.08 -1.54 -2.81
C LEU A 10 -0.68 -1.09 -2.37
N LEU A 11 -0.54 0.19 -2.03
CA LEU A 11 0.63 0.70 -1.31
C LEU A 11 0.29 0.92 0.16
N ILE A 12 1.03 0.27 1.05
CA ILE A 12 0.92 0.43 2.50
C ILE A 12 2.15 1.23 2.96
N ALA A 13 1.97 2.51 3.24
CA ALA A 13 3.03 3.42 3.67
C ALA A 13 2.46 4.58 4.49
N GLY A 14 3.15 4.95 5.58
CA GLY A 14 2.75 6.05 6.47
C GLY A 14 3.42 7.38 6.14
N ASP A 15 4.36 7.38 5.18
CA ASP A 15 5.15 8.52 4.74
C ASP A 15 4.62 9.09 3.42
N TYR A 16 4.31 10.38 3.43
CA TYR A 16 3.75 11.09 2.28
C TYR A 16 4.72 11.19 1.10
N ASP A 17 6.03 11.28 1.35
CA ASP A 17 7.04 11.39 0.30
C ASP A 17 7.22 10.06 -0.43
N VAL A 18 7.10 8.94 0.30
CA VAL A 18 7.03 7.59 -0.27
C VAL A 18 5.79 7.45 -1.15
N ILE A 19 4.61 7.81 -0.62
CA ILE A 19 3.33 7.77 -1.35
C ILE A 19 3.40 8.59 -2.63
N SER A 20 3.90 9.83 -2.54
CA SER A 20 3.99 10.75 -3.68
C SER A 20 4.96 10.24 -4.75
N SER A 21 6.06 9.62 -4.34
CA SER A 21 7.04 9.05 -5.27
C SER A 21 6.51 7.81 -5.98
N VAL A 22 5.86 6.89 -5.26
CA VAL A 22 5.23 5.70 -5.87
C VAL A 22 4.09 6.11 -6.80
N ARG A 23 3.22 7.04 -6.37
CA ARG A 23 2.10 7.53 -7.19
C ARG A 23 2.56 8.03 -8.55
N ARG A 24 3.66 8.78 -8.63
CA ARG A 24 4.21 9.27 -9.91
C ARG A 24 4.56 8.13 -10.88
N VAL A 25 5.19 7.08 -10.38
CA VAL A 25 5.58 5.91 -11.20
C VAL A 25 4.36 5.13 -11.66
N VAL A 26 3.41 4.89 -10.75
CA VAL A 26 2.24 4.04 -11.01
C VAL A 26 1.23 4.72 -11.95
N VAL A 27 1.05 6.04 -11.83
CA VAL A 27 0.24 6.83 -12.77
C VAL A 27 0.85 6.80 -14.18
N ALA A 28 2.18 6.91 -14.30
CA ALA A 28 2.87 6.81 -15.58
C ALA A 28 2.71 5.43 -16.24
N ALA A 29 2.44 4.39 -15.45
CA ALA A 29 2.21 3.03 -15.91
C ALA A 29 0.73 2.69 -16.17
N HIS A 30 -0.20 3.64 -15.99
CA HIS A 30 -1.66 3.43 -16.14
C HIS A 30 -2.23 2.30 -15.27
N LEU A 31 -1.71 2.15 -14.05
CA LEU A 31 -2.17 1.13 -13.09
C LEU A 31 -3.12 1.74 -12.05
N ASN A 32 -3.97 0.91 -11.44
CA ASN A 32 -4.90 1.35 -10.41
C ASN A 32 -4.22 1.29 -9.03
N LEU A 33 -4.01 2.44 -8.39
CA LEU A 33 -3.29 2.53 -7.12
C LEU A 33 -4.21 2.99 -5.97
N GLN A 34 -4.27 2.16 -4.93
CA GLN A 34 -4.86 2.52 -3.64
C GLN A 34 -3.76 2.61 -2.56
N PHE A 35 -4.08 3.29 -1.47
CA PHE A 35 -3.14 3.56 -0.38
C PHE A 35 -3.77 3.22 0.97
N ALA A 36 -2.98 2.61 1.85
CA ALA A 36 -3.26 2.49 3.27
C ALA A 36 -2.17 3.23 4.05
N LEU A 37 -2.58 4.13 4.96
CA LEU A 37 -1.67 5.04 5.67
C LEU A 37 -1.28 4.53 7.07
N ASN A 38 -1.89 3.42 7.50
CA ASN A 38 -1.67 2.77 8.78
C ASN A 38 -2.03 1.27 8.70
N HIS A 39 -1.72 0.50 9.74
CA HIS A 39 -1.98 -0.95 9.75
C HIS A 39 -3.47 -1.28 9.71
N ARG A 40 -4.31 -0.49 10.38
CA ARG A 40 -5.75 -0.72 10.43
C ARG A 40 -6.41 -0.57 9.05
N GLU A 41 -6.05 0.47 8.31
CA GLU A 41 -6.51 0.66 6.94
C GLU A 41 -6.04 -0.48 6.04
N ALA A 42 -4.77 -0.89 6.17
CA ALA A 42 -4.22 -1.99 5.38
C ALA A 42 -4.97 -3.30 5.63
N ASP A 43 -5.23 -3.64 6.89
CA ASP A 43 -5.96 -4.85 7.28
C ASP A 43 -7.42 -4.84 6.78
N TYR A 44 -8.09 -3.70 6.89
CA TYR A 44 -9.44 -3.53 6.33
C TYR A 44 -9.45 -3.74 4.82
N MET A 45 -8.50 -3.15 4.09
CA MET A 45 -8.44 -3.25 2.64
C MET A 45 -8.11 -4.66 2.17
N LEU A 46 -7.13 -5.32 2.79
CA LEU A 46 -6.72 -6.70 2.47
C LEU A 46 -7.81 -7.74 2.77
N SER A 47 -8.67 -7.48 3.74
CA SER A 47 -9.78 -8.38 4.08
C SER A 47 -11.02 -8.22 3.18
N HIS A 48 -11.15 -7.10 2.48
CA HIS A 48 -12.34 -6.77 1.67
C HIS A 48 -12.08 -6.74 0.16
N GLN A 49 -10.82 -6.67 -0.27
CA GLN A 49 -10.45 -6.57 -1.67
C GLN A 49 -9.18 -7.39 -1.97
N SER A 50 -9.14 -8.04 -3.13
CA SER A 50 -7.93 -8.67 -3.66
C SER A 50 -7.11 -7.67 -4.48
N TYR A 51 -5.79 -7.81 -4.43
CA TYR A 51 -4.84 -6.98 -5.15
C TYR A 51 -3.86 -7.86 -5.92
N ASP A 52 -3.48 -7.44 -7.11
CA ASP A 52 -2.48 -8.13 -7.94
C ASP A 52 -1.06 -7.93 -7.38
N LEU A 53 -0.84 -6.80 -6.70
CA LEU A 53 0.42 -6.48 -6.03
C LEU A 53 0.18 -5.66 -4.77
N VAL A 54 0.90 -6.01 -3.71
CA VAL A 54 0.97 -5.24 -2.47
C VAL A 54 2.41 -4.78 -2.25
N ILE A 55 2.59 -3.48 -2.07
CA ILE A 55 3.87 -2.84 -1.74
C ILE A 55 3.77 -2.36 -0.30
N LEU A 56 4.72 -2.75 0.55
CA LEU A 56 4.71 -2.47 1.98
C LEU A 56 5.98 -1.74 2.39
N ASP A 57 5.84 -0.60 3.06
CA ASP A 57 6.95 0.02 3.77
C ASP A 57 7.25 -0.75 5.07
N ALA A 58 8.29 -1.57 5.00
CA ALA A 58 8.79 -2.37 6.12
C ALA A 58 9.11 -1.55 7.39
N ARG A 59 9.44 -0.27 7.24
CA ARG A 59 9.82 0.63 8.34
C ARG A 59 8.65 1.47 8.84
N MET A 60 7.46 1.33 8.24
CA MET A 60 6.29 2.09 8.67
C MET A 60 5.98 1.76 10.14
N VAL A 61 5.73 2.81 10.91
CA VAL A 61 5.27 2.76 12.29
C VAL A 61 3.78 3.09 12.30
N ASP A 62 2.98 2.24 12.91
CA ASP A 62 1.56 2.57 13.12
C ASP A 62 1.44 3.71 14.13
N ARG A 63 0.77 4.79 13.72
CA ARG A 63 0.69 6.02 14.50
C ARG A 63 -0.16 5.89 15.77
N TYR A 64 -1.03 4.88 15.85
CA TYR A 64 -1.91 4.68 17.00
C TYR A 64 -1.28 3.78 18.07
N THR A 65 -0.49 2.80 17.64
CA THR A 65 0.08 1.77 18.52
C THR A 65 1.59 1.90 18.71
N GLY A 66 2.28 2.63 17.82
CA GLY A 66 3.75 2.66 17.76
C GLY A 66 4.36 1.38 17.21
N ALA A 67 3.54 0.43 16.74
CA ALA A 67 4.03 -0.85 16.25
C ALA A 67 4.79 -0.68 14.94
N LEU A 68 5.96 -1.30 14.85
CA LEU A 68 6.69 -1.43 13.59
C LEU A 68 6.02 -2.45 12.69
N THR A 69 5.98 -2.15 11.40
CA THR A 69 5.48 -3.06 10.37
C THR A 69 6.26 -4.37 10.34
N LEU A 70 7.60 -4.28 10.33
CA LEU A 70 8.46 -5.43 10.56
C LEU A 70 9.27 -5.21 11.84
N GLN A 71 9.15 -6.15 12.77
CA GLN A 71 10.07 -6.24 13.90
C GLN A 71 11.35 -6.95 13.42
N LEU A 72 12.48 -6.25 13.50
CA LEU A 72 13.78 -6.89 13.31
C LEU A 72 14.00 -7.87 14.46
N VAL A 73 14.18 -9.15 14.14
CA VAL A 73 14.66 -10.14 15.11
C VAL A 73 16.18 -10.02 15.14
N THR A 74 16.71 -9.38 16.18
CA THR A 74 18.15 -9.40 16.51
C THR A 74 18.51 -10.63 17.33
#